data_AF-I3RHJ4-F1
#
_entry.id   AF-I3RHJ4-F1
#
_cell.length_a   1.000
_cell.length_b   1.000
_cell.length_c   1.000
_cell.angle_alpha   90.00
_cell.angle_beta   90.00
_cell.angle_gamma   90.00
#
_symmetry.space_group_name_H-M   'P 1'
#
loop_
_entity.id
_entity.type
_entity.pdbx_description
1 polymer ?
#
loop_
_entity_poly.entity_id
_entity_poly.type
_entity_poly.pdbx_seq_one_letter_code
_entity_poly.pdbx_strand_id
1 'polypeptide(L)'
;NVNEVVANRAHVLNGGKLGEKSIIHPNDDVNKSQSSNDTYPTAMHIAAYKKVVETTIPAVECLQKTFAEKSAKFANVVKIGRTHLMDATPLTLGQEFSAYAAQLSFGLKALKNTLPHLSQLALGGTAVGTGLNTPKGYDVKVAEYIAKFTGLPFVTAENKFEALATHDAIV
;
A
#
# COMPACT_ATOMS: atom_id res chain seq x y z
N ASN A 1 13.52 -8.90 15.60
CA ASN A 1 13.04 -9.85 14.56
C ASN A 1 13.77 -9.66 13.23
N VAL A 2 13.30 -8.81 12.28
CA VAL A 2 13.89 -8.74 10.93
C VAL A 2 15.40 -8.48 10.96
N ASN A 3 15.86 -7.54 11.79
CA ASN A 3 17.28 -7.23 11.95
C ASN A 3 18.13 -8.46 12.34
N GLU A 4 17.63 -9.26 13.29
CA GLU A 4 18.32 -10.47 13.76
C GLU A 4 18.29 -11.58 12.70
N VAL A 5 17.16 -11.74 11.99
CA VAL A 5 17.03 -12.72 10.90
C VAL A 5 18.01 -12.39 9.78
N VAL A 6 18.10 -11.12 9.36
CA VAL A 6 19.04 -10.68 8.32
C VAL A 6 20.48 -10.87 8.78
N ALA A 7 20.83 -10.44 9.99
CA ALA A 7 22.18 -10.61 10.55
C ALA A 7 22.59 -12.08 10.64
N ASN A 8 21.72 -12.94 11.17
CA ASN A 8 21.96 -14.38 11.27
C ASN A 8 22.05 -15.04 9.90
N ARG A 9 21.21 -14.63 8.93
CA ARG A 9 21.29 -15.18 7.57
C ARG A 9 22.60 -14.79 6.90
N ALA A 10 23.06 -13.55 7.05
CA ALA A 10 24.36 -13.11 6.57
C ALA A 10 25.50 -13.91 7.22
N HIS A 11 25.42 -14.16 8.54
CA HIS A 11 26.42 -14.95 9.26
C HIS A 11 26.52 -16.39 8.75
N VAL A 12 25.38 -17.07 8.55
CA VAL A 12 25.35 -18.43 8.00
C VAL A 12 25.87 -18.49 6.56
N LEU A 13 25.54 -17.49 5.73
CA LEU A 13 26.08 -17.38 4.37
C LEU A 13 27.60 -17.17 4.35
N ASN A 14 28.17 -16.62 5.42
CA ASN A 14 29.60 -16.46 5.62
C ASN A 14 30.26 -17.70 6.30
N GLY A 15 29.55 -18.83 6.39
CA GLY A 15 30.07 -20.09 6.94
C GLY A 15 29.99 -20.24 8.46
N GLY A 16 29.37 -19.30 9.17
CA GLY A 16 29.15 -19.38 10.61
C GLY A 16 27.95 -20.25 11.00
N LYS A 17 27.81 -20.55 12.30
CA LYS A 17 26.67 -21.31 12.84
C LYS A 17 25.78 -20.43 13.72
N LEU A 18 24.48 -20.70 13.72
CA LEU A 18 23.53 -19.99 14.58
C LEU A 18 23.91 -20.18 16.06
N GLY A 19 23.82 -19.10 16.83
CA GLY A 19 24.25 -19.05 18.23
C GLY A 19 25.70 -18.62 18.44
N GLU A 20 26.51 -18.57 17.38
CA GLU A 20 27.84 -17.94 17.41
C GLU A 20 27.73 -16.42 17.25
N LYS A 21 28.79 -15.70 17.63
CA LYS A 21 28.84 -14.23 17.48
C LYS A 21 28.86 -13.87 15.99
N SER A 22 27.80 -13.23 15.53
CA SER A 22 27.69 -12.73 14.15
C SER A 22 28.69 -11.61 13.87
N ILE A 23 29.24 -11.61 12.66
CA ILE A 23 30.08 -10.52 12.11
C ILE A 23 29.25 -9.28 11.72
N ILE A 24 27.95 -9.46 11.48
CA ILE A 24 26.98 -8.40 11.22
C ILE A 24 26.14 -8.25 12.48
N HIS A 25 26.16 -7.09 13.11
CA HIS A 25 25.37 -6.80 14.30
C HIS A 25 23.94 -6.36 13.90
N PRO A 26 22.88 -6.92 14.51
CA PRO A 26 21.51 -6.57 14.14
C PRO A 26 21.19 -5.08 14.27
N ASN A 27 21.72 -4.41 15.30
CA ASN A 27 21.45 -3.00 15.52
C ASN A 27 22.44 -2.10 14.73
N ASP A 28 23.72 -2.25 15.03
CA ASP A 28 24.78 -1.37 14.55
C ASP A 28 25.03 -1.44 13.04
N ASP A 29 24.68 -2.57 12.40
CA ASP A 29 24.83 -2.76 10.96
C ASP A 29 23.47 -2.80 10.24
N VAL A 30 22.58 -3.74 10.62
CA VAL A 30 21.31 -3.91 9.88
C VAL A 30 20.33 -2.77 10.15
N ASN A 31 20.23 -2.32 11.39
CA ASN A 31 19.37 -1.22 11.81
C ASN A 31 20.09 0.15 11.80
N LYS A 32 21.26 0.23 11.16
CA LYS A 32 22.05 1.47 11.13
C LYS A 32 21.24 2.57 10.46
N SER A 33 21.24 3.76 11.07
CA SER A 33 20.47 4.94 10.60
C SER A 33 18.95 4.76 10.65
N GLN A 34 18.43 3.84 11.46
CA GLN A 34 17.00 3.51 11.49
C GLN A 34 16.47 3.50 12.93
N SER A 35 15.16 3.70 13.08
CA SER A 35 14.41 3.44 14.30
C SER A 35 13.25 2.49 13.99
N SER A 36 12.76 1.74 14.99
CA SER A 36 11.48 1.04 14.83
C SER A 36 10.35 2.01 14.48
N ASN A 37 10.46 3.25 14.95
CA ASN A 37 9.42 4.27 14.81
C ASN A 37 9.28 4.73 13.35
N ASP A 38 10.35 4.76 12.56
CA ASP A 38 10.28 5.16 11.15
C ASP A 38 10.36 3.98 10.16
N THR A 39 10.90 2.83 10.58
CA THR A 39 10.92 1.60 9.75
C THR A 39 9.57 0.91 9.70
N TYR A 40 8.83 0.82 10.81
CA TYR A 40 7.58 0.08 10.84
C TYR A 40 6.46 0.78 10.05
N PRO A 41 6.22 2.10 10.19
CA PRO A 41 5.28 2.82 9.33
C PRO A 41 5.66 2.75 7.85
N THR A 42 6.96 2.81 7.54
CA THR A 42 7.44 2.61 6.17
C THR A 42 7.07 1.23 5.63
N ALA A 43 7.26 0.16 6.41
CA ALA A 43 6.85 -1.18 6.03
C ALA A 43 5.33 -1.30 5.85
N MET A 44 4.53 -0.65 6.70
CA MET A 44 3.07 -0.59 6.57
C MET A 44 2.64 0.04 5.25
N HIS A 45 3.20 1.20 4.90
CA HIS A 45 2.91 1.90 3.65
C HIS A 45 3.30 1.06 2.42
N ILE A 46 4.49 0.44 2.44
CA ILE A 46 4.93 -0.44 1.35
C ILE A 46 3.98 -1.62 1.17
N ALA A 47 3.63 -2.31 2.26
CA ALA A 47 2.74 -3.46 2.21
C ALA A 47 1.33 -3.09 1.72
N ALA A 48 0.76 -2.01 2.26
CA ALA A 48 -0.57 -1.54 1.89
C ALA A 48 -0.63 -1.10 0.42
N TYR A 49 0.30 -0.25 -0.02
CA TYR A 49 0.37 0.23 -1.40
C TYR A 49 0.49 -0.94 -2.38
N LYS A 50 1.43 -1.86 -2.13
CA LYS A 50 1.65 -3.04 -2.95
C LYS A 50 0.38 -3.89 -3.04
N LYS A 51 -0.31 -4.13 -1.92
CA LYS A 51 -1.54 -4.92 -1.91
C LYS A 51 -2.67 -4.26 -2.71
N VAL A 52 -2.83 -2.94 -2.57
CA VAL A 52 -3.85 -2.18 -3.29
C VAL A 52 -3.60 -2.22 -4.79
N VAL A 53 -2.38 -1.94 -5.24
CA VAL A 53 -2.05 -1.84 -6.67
C VAL A 53 -1.96 -3.20 -7.35
N GLU A 54 -1.39 -4.21 -6.68
CA GLU A 54 -1.14 -5.51 -7.32
C GLU A 54 -2.30 -6.51 -7.16
N THR A 55 -3.15 -6.35 -6.14
CA THR A 55 -4.29 -7.26 -5.91
C THR A 55 -5.63 -6.55 -6.02
N THR A 56 -5.86 -5.51 -5.22
CA THR A 56 -7.21 -4.96 -5.03
C THR A 56 -7.72 -4.26 -6.28
N ILE A 57 -6.94 -3.33 -6.85
CA ILE A 57 -7.32 -2.58 -8.06
C ILE A 57 -7.58 -3.54 -9.24
N PRO A 58 -6.68 -4.48 -9.60
CA PRO A 58 -6.94 -5.42 -10.68
C PRO A 58 -8.19 -6.27 -10.48
N ALA A 59 -8.45 -6.73 -9.25
CA ALA A 59 -9.64 -7.53 -8.94
C ALA A 59 -10.94 -6.71 -9.11
N VAL A 60 -10.95 -5.47 -8.63
CA VAL A 60 -12.11 -4.57 -8.77
C VAL A 60 -12.31 -4.15 -10.23
N GLU A 61 -11.24 -3.91 -10.99
CA GLU A 61 -11.30 -3.63 -12.44
C GLU A 61 -11.90 -4.82 -13.21
N CYS A 62 -11.51 -6.06 -12.86
CA CYS A 62 -12.10 -7.27 -13.44
C CYS A 62 -13.61 -7.37 -13.16
N LEU A 63 -14.02 -7.12 -11.92
CA LEU A 63 -15.44 -7.13 -11.54
C LEU A 63 -16.23 -6.01 -12.24
N GLN A 64 -15.67 -4.81 -12.30
CA GLN A 64 -16.26 -3.66 -12.97
C GLN A 64 -16.51 -3.96 -14.45
N LYS A 65 -15.50 -4.50 -15.15
CA LYS A 65 -15.63 -4.91 -16.55
C LYS A 65 -16.71 -5.96 -16.73
N THR A 66 -16.73 -6.96 -15.84
CA THR A 66 -17.75 -8.03 -15.87
C THR A 66 -19.16 -7.45 -15.74
N PHE A 67 -19.39 -6.51 -14.82
CA PHE A 67 -20.70 -5.87 -14.65
C PHE A 67 -21.07 -4.97 -15.84
N ALA A 68 -20.11 -4.26 -16.43
CA ALA A 68 -20.34 -3.47 -17.64
C ALA A 68 -20.74 -4.36 -18.84
N GLU A 69 -20.06 -5.50 -19.03
CA GLU A 69 -20.42 -6.47 -20.07
C GLU A 69 -21.81 -7.08 -19.84
N LYS A 70 -22.17 -7.37 -18.59
CA LYS A 70 -23.51 -7.86 -18.24
C LYS A 70 -24.57 -6.79 -18.46
N SER A 71 -24.28 -5.54 -18.12
CA SER A 71 -25.17 -4.41 -18.40
C SER A 71 -25.52 -4.35 -19.89
N ALA A 72 -24.52 -4.42 -20.78
CA ALA A 72 -24.74 -4.42 -22.22
C ALA A 72 -25.56 -5.64 -22.70
N LYS A 73 -25.26 -6.85 -22.20
CA LYS A 73 -26.01 -8.08 -22.53
C LYS A 73 -27.47 -8.03 -22.07
N PHE A 74 -27.78 -7.26 -21.03
CA PHE A 74 -29.12 -7.14 -20.45
C PHE A 74 -29.87 -5.87 -20.88
N ALA A 75 -29.34 -5.12 -21.86
CA ALA A 75 -29.90 -3.84 -22.29
C ALA A 75 -31.37 -3.90 -22.71
N ASN A 76 -31.85 -5.05 -23.21
CA ASN A 76 -33.22 -5.23 -23.69
C ASN A 76 -34.11 -6.07 -22.74
N VAL A 77 -33.60 -6.47 -21.57
CA VAL A 77 -34.35 -7.28 -20.60
C VAL A 77 -35.11 -6.36 -19.66
N VAL A 78 -36.38 -6.11 -19.92
CA VAL A 78 -37.25 -5.28 -19.06
C VAL A 78 -37.61 -6.05 -17.79
N LYS A 79 -37.51 -5.39 -16.63
CA LYS A 79 -37.90 -5.90 -15.32
C LYS A 79 -38.73 -4.86 -14.54
N ILE A 80 -39.45 -5.33 -13.51
CA ILE A 80 -40.11 -4.45 -12.55
C ILE A 80 -39.05 -3.76 -11.67
N GLY A 81 -39.17 -2.45 -11.49
CA GLY A 81 -38.37 -1.71 -10.52
C GLY A 81 -38.86 -1.97 -9.10
N ARG A 82 -38.00 -1.73 -8.09
CA ARG A 82 -38.42 -1.74 -6.68
C ARG A 82 -37.86 -0.56 -5.91
N THR A 83 -38.74 0.17 -5.23
CA THR A 83 -38.38 1.20 -4.25
C THR A 83 -39.06 0.85 -2.93
N HIS A 84 -38.35 1.01 -1.81
CA HIS A 84 -38.82 0.50 -0.51
C HIS A 84 -39.23 -0.99 -0.55
N LEU A 85 -38.59 -1.78 -1.42
CA LEU A 85 -38.91 -3.19 -1.72
C LEU A 85 -40.31 -3.46 -2.31
N MET A 86 -41.07 -2.42 -2.64
CA MET A 86 -42.38 -2.50 -3.30
C MET A 86 -42.23 -2.32 -4.82
N ASP A 87 -43.18 -2.85 -5.59
CA ASP A 87 -43.17 -2.74 -7.05
C ASP A 87 -43.27 -1.28 -7.50
N ALA A 88 -42.51 -0.93 -8.54
CA ALA A 88 -42.40 0.42 -9.10
C ALA A 88 -42.44 0.38 -10.64
N THR A 89 -42.17 1.53 -11.29
CA THR A 89 -42.11 1.60 -12.76
C THR A 89 -40.97 0.73 -13.34
N PRO A 90 -41.09 0.25 -14.58
CA PRO A 90 -40.09 -0.64 -15.19
C PRO A 90 -38.76 0.06 -15.50
N LEU A 91 -37.71 -0.76 -15.54
CA LEU A 91 -36.39 -0.45 -16.10
C LEU A 91 -35.82 -1.72 -16.72
N THR A 92 -34.70 -1.60 -17.44
CA THR A 92 -33.99 -2.78 -17.93
C THR A 92 -33.03 -3.32 -16.87
N LEU A 93 -32.80 -4.62 -16.86
CA LEU A 93 -31.76 -5.25 -16.04
C LEU A 93 -30.38 -4.70 -16.42
N GLY A 94 -30.19 -4.28 -17.68
CA GLY A 94 -29.01 -3.56 -18.14
C GLY A 94 -28.78 -2.24 -17.39
N GLN A 95 -29.83 -1.42 -17.21
CA GLN A 95 -29.75 -0.18 -16.45
C GLN A 95 -29.38 -0.42 -14.98
N GLU A 96 -29.95 -1.45 -14.35
CA GLU A 96 -29.60 -1.82 -12.97
C GLU A 96 -28.12 -2.21 -12.84
N PHE A 97 -27.61 -3.08 -13.71
CA PHE A 97 -26.19 -3.47 -13.71
C PHE A 97 -25.25 -2.32 -14.09
N SER A 98 -25.73 -1.34 -14.87
CA SER A 98 -24.94 -0.15 -15.19
C SER A 98 -24.61 0.66 -13.94
N ALA A 99 -25.52 0.71 -12.97
CA ALA A 99 -25.30 1.39 -11.70
C ALA A 99 -24.21 0.69 -10.88
N TYR A 100 -24.22 -0.64 -10.82
CA TYR A 100 -23.19 -1.40 -10.11
C TYR A 100 -21.80 -1.20 -10.73
N ALA A 101 -21.71 -1.23 -12.06
CA ALA A 101 -20.46 -0.94 -12.77
C ALA A 101 -19.97 0.50 -12.50
N ALA A 102 -20.89 1.48 -12.44
CA ALA A 102 -20.56 2.87 -12.12
C ALA A 102 -20.05 3.01 -10.67
N GLN A 103 -20.69 2.34 -9.69
CA GLN A 103 -20.23 2.35 -8.29
C GLN A 103 -18.79 1.84 -8.16
N LEU A 104 -18.46 0.73 -8.84
CA LEU A 104 -17.10 0.19 -8.86
C LEU A 104 -16.11 1.15 -9.53
N SER A 105 -16.53 1.85 -10.59
CA SER A 105 -15.71 2.85 -11.28
C SER A 105 -15.37 4.04 -10.37
N PHE A 106 -16.35 4.55 -9.62
CA PHE A 106 -16.11 5.60 -8.63
C PHE A 106 -15.27 5.12 -7.45
N GLY A 107 -15.48 3.88 -6.98
CA GLY A 107 -14.64 3.27 -5.95
C GLY A 107 -13.17 3.15 -6.38
N LEU A 108 -12.92 2.71 -7.63
CA LEU A 108 -11.56 2.68 -8.19
C LEU A 108 -10.92 4.06 -8.26
N LYS A 109 -11.68 5.10 -8.63
CA LYS A 109 -11.18 6.48 -8.63
C LYS A 109 -10.81 6.93 -7.22
N ALA A 110 -11.67 6.66 -6.23
CA ALA A 110 -11.40 6.98 -4.84
C ALA A 110 -10.12 6.29 -4.33
N LEU A 111 -9.97 4.98 -4.59
CA LEU A 111 -8.76 4.22 -4.23
C LEU A 111 -7.49 4.80 -4.89
N LYS A 112 -7.55 5.11 -6.20
CA LYS A 112 -6.38 5.68 -6.91
C LYS A 112 -5.98 7.04 -6.37
N ASN A 113 -6.94 7.83 -5.86
CA ASN A 113 -6.68 9.14 -5.27
C ASN A 113 -5.97 9.06 -3.91
N THR A 114 -5.98 7.93 -3.20
CA THR A 114 -5.26 7.78 -1.92
C THR A 114 -3.79 7.41 -2.10
N LEU A 115 -3.44 6.84 -3.26
CA LEU A 115 -2.08 6.34 -3.55
C LEU A 115 -0.97 7.38 -3.38
N PRO A 116 -1.12 8.66 -3.78
CA PRO A 116 -0.06 9.65 -3.60
C PRO A 116 0.36 9.81 -2.13
N HIS A 117 -0.58 9.91 -1.20
CA HIS A 117 -0.26 10.03 0.22
C HIS A 117 0.34 8.73 0.77
N LEU A 118 -0.23 7.59 0.38
CA LEU A 118 0.26 6.26 0.80
C LEU A 118 1.67 5.95 0.29
N SER A 119 2.11 6.61 -0.79
CA SER A 119 3.47 6.46 -1.34
C SER A 119 4.57 7.18 -0.56
N GLN A 120 4.20 8.04 0.40
CA GLN A 120 5.14 8.78 1.23
C GLN A 120 5.66 7.90 2.38
N LEU A 121 6.97 7.84 2.56
CA LEU A 121 7.64 6.98 3.54
C LEU A 121 8.23 7.78 4.71
N ALA A 122 8.00 7.28 5.93
CA ALA A 122 8.50 7.88 7.17
C ALA A 122 10.02 7.70 7.38
N LEU A 123 10.64 6.73 6.70
CA LEU A 123 12.04 6.34 6.90
C LEU A 123 13.00 7.54 6.78
N GLY A 124 13.89 7.66 7.76
CA GLY A 124 14.76 8.82 7.93
C GLY A 124 14.22 9.85 8.92
N GLY A 125 12.98 9.71 9.42
CA GLY A 125 12.46 10.47 10.56
C GLY A 125 13.03 10.03 11.91
N THR A 126 13.59 8.82 11.98
CA THR A 126 14.17 8.17 13.16
C THR A 126 13.20 8.12 14.34
N ALA A 127 13.65 8.47 15.55
CA ALA A 127 12.88 8.21 16.76
C ALA A 127 11.63 9.11 16.88
N VAL A 128 11.73 10.38 16.46
CA VAL A 128 10.72 11.42 16.73
C VAL A 128 10.50 12.40 15.57
N GLY A 129 11.00 12.10 14.38
CA GLY A 129 10.80 12.90 13.16
C GLY A 129 11.93 13.88 12.82
N THR A 130 12.91 14.04 13.70
CA THR A 130 14.03 14.99 13.50
C THR A 130 15.12 14.48 12.57
N GLY A 131 15.17 13.17 12.31
CA GLY A 131 16.24 12.53 11.54
C GLY A 131 17.59 12.45 12.26
N LEU A 132 17.64 12.70 13.58
CA LEU A 132 18.86 12.53 14.36
C LEU A 132 19.39 11.09 14.24
N ASN A 133 20.72 10.94 14.12
CA ASN A 133 21.44 9.68 13.85
C ASN A 133 21.28 9.12 12.43
N THR A 134 20.82 9.93 11.47
CA THR A 134 20.93 9.61 10.04
C THR A 134 21.90 10.54 9.32
N PRO A 135 22.62 10.04 8.29
CA PRO A 135 23.36 10.91 7.38
C PRO A 135 22.42 11.84 6.59
N LYS A 136 22.90 13.05 6.25
CA LYS A 136 22.15 13.97 5.39
C LYS A 136 21.80 13.32 4.05
N GLY A 137 20.53 13.38 3.66
CA GLY A 137 20.02 12.81 2.40
C GLY A 137 19.74 11.31 2.44
N TYR A 138 19.89 10.66 3.61
CA TYR A 138 19.56 9.25 3.78
C TYR A 138 18.10 8.93 3.41
N ASP A 139 17.16 9.77 3.84
CA ASP A 139 15.72 9.63 3.65
C ASP A 139 15.31 9.63 2.16
N VAL A 140 15.86 10.56 1.37
CA VAL A 140 15.66 10.61 -0.09
C VAL A 140 16.29 9.38 -0.74
N LYS A 141 17.54 9.07 -0.37
CA LYS A 141 18.29 7.96 -0.99
C LYS A 141 17.64 6.61 -0.75
N VAL A 142 17.19 6.35 0.48
CA VAL A 142 16.55 5.07 0.81
C VAL A 142 15.20 4.92 0.12
N ALA A 143 14.42 6.01 0.00
CA ALA A 143 13.18 6.01 -0.77
C ALA A 143 13.42 5.71 -2.25
N GLU A 144 14.46 6.29 -2.87
CA GLU A 144 14.87 5.96 -4.25
C GLU A 144 15.17 4.47 -4.43
N TYR A 145 15.91 3.86 -3.49
CA TYR A 145 16.22 2.43 -3.55
C TYR A 145 14.96 1.57 -3.38
N ILE A 146 14.07 1.93 -2.44
CA ILE A 146 12.80 1.23 -2.25
C ILE A 146 11.95 1.31 -3.53
N ALA A 147 11.82 2.50 -4.11
CA ALA A 147 11.10 2.70 -5.37
C ALA A 147 11.71 1.87 -6.51
N LYS A 148 13.04 1.88 -6.63
CA LYS A 148 13.76 1.09 -7.64
C LYS A 148 13.55 -0.42 -7.48
N PHE A 149 13.62 -0.95 -6.25
CA PHE A 149 13.49 -2.39 -6.00
C PHE A 149 12.06 -2.89 -6.13
N THR A 150 11.08 -2.04 -5.79
CA THR A 150 9.67 -2.41 -5.88
C THR A 150 9.05 -2.11 -7.24
N GLY A 151 9.63 -1.18 -8.01
CA GLY A 151 9.01 -0.63 -9.22
C GLY A 151 7.81 0.29 -8.92
N LEU A 152 7.62 0.70 -7.67
CA LEU A 152 6.50 1.52 -7.21
C LEU A 152 6.97 2.95 -6.88
N PRO A 153 6.10 3.97 -6.99
CA PRO A 153 6.51 5.37 -6.94
C PRO A 153 6.67 5.90 -5.50
N PHE A 154 7.40 5.17 -4.66
CA PHE A 154 7.64 5.60 -3.28
C PHE A 154 8.56 6.81 -3.22
N VAL A 155 8.25 7.73 -2.31
CA VAL A 155 9.00 8.95 -2.06
C VAL A 155 9.18 9.16 -0.57
N THR A 156 10.14 9.99 -0.17
CA THR A 156 10.26 10.37 1.23
C THR A 156 9.10 11.29 1.64
N ALA A 157 8.56 11.13 2.84
CA ALA A 157 7.47 11.99 3.32
C ALA A 157 7.91 13.44 3.49
N GLU A 158 7.07 14.39 3.10
CA GLU A 158 7.36 15.82 3.18
C GLU A 158 7.53 16.29 4.62
N ASN A 159 6.73 15.72 5.53
CA ASN A 159 6.80 16.00 6.96
C ASN A 159 6.95 14.69 7.76
N LYS A 160 8.12 14.48 8.37
CA LYS A 160 8.40 13.29 9.18
C LYS A 160 7.68 13.26 10.52
N PHE A 161 7.19 14.38 11.03
CA PHE A 161 6.42 14.40 12.28
C PHE A 161 5.01 13.87 12.06
N GLU A 162 4.35 14.30 10.97
CA GLU A 162 3.05 13.77 10.56
C GLU A 162 3.15 12.26 10.29
N ALA A 163 4.11 11.85 9.46
CA ALA A 163 4.27 10.45 9.07
C ALA A 163 4.57 9.48 10.23
N LEU A 164 4.93 10.00 11.41
CA LEU A 164 5.18 9.24 12.63
C LEU A 164 4.07 9.39 13.67
N ALA A 165 3.44 10.56 13.79
CA ALA A 165 2.44 10.84 14.80
C ALA A 165 1.05 10.35 14.40
N THR A 166 0.78 10.26 13.09
CA THR A 166 -0.50 9.88 12.51
C THR A 166 -0.33 8.82 11.42
N HIS A 167 -1.43 8.18 11.06
CA HIS A 167 -1.50 7.24 9.95
C HIS A 167 -2.65 7.62 9.00
N ASP A 168 -2.82 8.92 8.76
CA ASP A 168 -3.93 9.48 7.99
C ASP A 168 -3.88 9.07 6.51
N ALA A 169 -2.70 8.70 6.00
CA ALA A 169 -2.56 8.08 4.68
C ALA A 169 -3.23 6.71 4.56
N ILE A 170 -3.44 6.01 5.69
CA ILE A 170 -4.02 4.66 5.77
C ILE A 170 -5.52 4.70 6.10
N VAL A 171 -5.97 5.69 6.88
CA VAL A 171 -7.38 5.88 7.29
C VAL A 171 -8.25 6.26 6.10
#